data_AF-A0A7K6T521-F1
#
_entry.id   AF-A0A7K6T521-F1
#
_cell.length_a   1.000
_cell.length_b   1.000
_cell.length_c   1.000
_cell.angle_alpha   90.00
_cell.angle_beta   90.00
_cell.angle_gamma   90.00
#
_symmetry.space_group_name_H-M   'P 1'
#
loop_
_entity.id
_entity.type
_entity.pdbx_description
1 polymer ?
#
loop_
_entity_poly.entity_id
_entity_poly.type
_entity_poly.pdbx_seq_one_letter_code
_entity_poly.pdbx_strand_id
1 'polypeptide(L)'
;LGYGFCHVPAAPGCHALSCVTWRPRGTWRERLRQRLLGGGPQLRVPPEAAGASERFRLRTEAAGTVHLQLGVLLRHFGRFGVEC
;
A
#
# COMPACT_ATOMS: atom_id res chain seq x y z
N LEU A 1 -1.59 3.27 -10.50
CA LEU A 1 -1.23 3.38 -9.07
C LEU A 1 -2.11 2.43 -8.28
N GLY A 2 -1.48 1.54 -7.51
CA GLY A 2 -2.15 0.61 -6.60
C GLY A 2 -1.96 1.07 -5.16
N TYR A 3 -2.86 0.64 -4.30
CA TYR A 3 -2.91 0.90 -2.87
C TYR A 3 -2.87 -0.44 -2.14
N GLY A 4 -2.20 -0.48 -1.00
CA GLY A 4 -2.09 -1.66 -0.16
C GLY A 4 -1.66 -1.24 1.23
N PHE A 5 -1.86 -2.11 2.20
CA PHE A 5 -1.40 -1.88 3.56
C PHE A 5 -0.69 -3.14 4.09
N CYS A 6 0.29 -2.93 4.95
CA CYS A 6 0.95 -3.98 5.72
C CYS A 6 1.15 -3.49 7.14
N HIS A 7 1.05 -4.41 8.09
CA HIS A 7 1.40 -4.13 9.47
C HIS A 7 2.92 -4.16 9.64
N VAL A 8 3.43 -3.22 10.42
CA VAL A 8 4.85 -3.16 10.80
C VAL A 8 5.08 -4.17 11.94
N PRO A 9 6.05 -5.09 11.82
CA PRO A 9 6.42 -5.99 12.91
C PRO A 9 6.88 -5.22 14.15
N ALA A 10 6.43 -5.66 15.32
CA ALA A 10 6.84 -5.06 16.59
C ALA A 10 8.19 -5.58 17.12
N ALA A 11 8.77 -6.59 16.47
CA ALA A 11 10.05 -7.18 16.84
C ALA A 11 11.21 -6.49 16.08
N PRO A 12 12.36 -6.26 16.73
CA PRO A 12 13.53 -5.73 16.04
C PRO A 12 14.08 -6.76 15.05
N GLY A 13 14.72 -6.30 13.98
CA GLY A 13 15.37 -7.14 12.97
C GLY A 13 14.90 -6.87 11.54
N CYS A 14 15.35 -7.70 10.61
CA CYS A 14 15.01 -7.62 9.19
C CYS A 14 13.84 -8.55 8.87
N HIS A 15 12.76 -7.98 8.36
CA HIS A 15 11.52 -8.70 8.06
C HIS A 15 11.19 -8.61 6.57
N ALA A 16 10.85 -9.74 5.96
CA ALA A 16 10.30 -9.77 4.62
C ALA A 16 8.78 -9.61 4.68
N LEU A 17 8.24 -8.55 4.09
CA LEU A 17 6.80 -8.28 4.04
C LEU A 17 6.31 -8.38 2.60
N SER A 18 5.10 -8.93 2.45
CA SER A 18 4.41 -8.99 1.16
C SER A 18 3.12 -8.19 1.24
N CYS A 19 3.08 -7.06 0.53
CA CYS A 19 1.94 -6.16 0.48
C CYS A 19 1.11 -6.45 -0.76
N VAL A 20 -0.05 -7.07 -0.57
CA VAL A 20 -1.02 -7.26 -1.65
C VAL A 20 -1.66 -5.90 -1.94
N THR A 21 -1.62 -5.50 -3.20
CA THR A 21 -2.13 -4.21 -3.65
C THR A 21 -3.39 -4.37 -4.50
N TRP A 22 -4.23 -3.35 -4.44
CA TRP A 22 -5.46 -3.21 -5.21
C TRP A 22 -5.53 -1.83 -5.84
N ARG A 23 -6.34 -1.65 -6.87
CA ARG A 23 -6.58 -0.34 -7.47
C ARG A 23 -8.07 -0.14 -7.77
N PRO A 24 -8.58 1.11 -7.76
CA PRO A 24 -9.94 1.37 -8.17
C PRO A 24 -10.14 0.97 -9.64
N ARG A 25 -11.19 0.21 -9.90
CA ARG A 25 -11.58 -0.25 -11.22
C ARG A 25 -12.46 0.82 -11.88
N GLY A 26 -11.83 1.60 -12.76
CA GLY A 26 -12.55 2.51 -13.65
C GLY A 26 -13.39 1.78 -14.70
N THR A 27 -14.19 2.54 -15.44
CA THR A 27 -14.90 2.09 -16.63
C THR A 27 -13.92 1.61 -17.71
N TRP A 28 -14.41 0.84 -18.69
CA TRP A 28 -13.57 0.35 -19.78
C TRP A 28 -12.94 1.51 -20.59
N ARG A 29 -13.66 2.62 -20.77
CA ARG A 29 -13.17 3.82 -21.45
C ARG A 29 -12.00 4.45 -20.71
N GLU A 30 -12.09 4.54 -19.38
CA GLU A 30 -11.01 5.06 -18.53
C GLU A 30 -9.80 4.15 -18.56
N ARG A 31 -9.97 2.82 -18.62
CA ARG A 31 -8.85 1.89 -18.83
C ARG A 31 -8.16 2.07 -20.18
N LEU A 32 -8.92 2.30 -21.24
CA LEU A 32 -8.34 2.52 -22.57
C LEU A 32 -7.55 3.83 -22.58
N ARG A 33 -8.11 4.91 -22.00
CA ARG A 33 -7.41 6.20 -21.82
C ARG A 33 -6.15 6.05 -20.97
N GLN A 34 -6.23 5.36 -19.83
CA GLN A 34 -5.06 5.05 -18.99
C GLN A 34 -3.92 4.40 -19.77
N ARG A 35 -4.24 3.42 -20.62
CA ARG A 35 -3.23 2.66 -21.38
C ARG A 35 -2.59 3.49 -22.50
N LEU A 36 -3.33 4.43 -23.09
CA LEU A 36 -2.88 5.18 -24.27
C LEU A 36 -2.31 6.57 -23.94
N LEU A 37 -2.85 7.23 -22.91
CA LEU A 37 -2.57 8.63 -22.58
C LEU A 37 -1.96 8.79 -21.17
N GLY A 38 -1.91 7.71 -20.39
CA GLY A 38 -1.62 7.79 -18.96
C GLY A 38 -2.77 8.40 -18.16
N GLY A 39 -2.60 8.47 -16.83
CA GLY A 39 -3.60 9.04 -15.91
C GLY A 39 -4.78 8.11 -15.63
N GLY A 40 -5.07 7.87 -14.34
CA GLY A 40 -6.07 6.91 -13.88
C GLY A 40 -6.87 7.39 -12.67
N PRO A 41 -8.00 6.74 -12.34
CA PRO A 41 -8.70 7.03 -11.09
C PRO A 41 -7.74 6.85 -9.92
N GLN A 42 -7.62 7.92 -9.13
CA GLN A 42 -6.86 7.96 -7.90
C GLN A 42 -7.82 8.19 -6.75
N LEU A 43 -7.55 7.54 -5.62
CA LEU A 43 -8.24 7.85 -4.39
C LEU A 43 -7.83 9.26 -3.94
N ARG A 44 -8.83 10.11 -3.70
CA ARG A 44 -8.62 11.46 -3.13
C ARG A 44 -8.28 11.41 -1.64
N VAL A 45 -8.74 10.38 -0.95
CA VAL A 45 -8.57 10.16 0.48
C VAL A 45 -8.10 8.71 0.68
N PRO A 46 -7.13 8.45 1.58
CA PRO A 46 -6.72 7.10 1.87
C PRO A 46 -7.90 6.24 2.34
N PRO A 47 -7.96 4.97 1.94
CA PRO A 47 -9.08 4.08 2.25
C PRO A 47 -9.22 3.80 3.76
N GLU A 48 -8.16 4.00 4.55
CA GLU A 48 -8.23 3.94 6.02
C GLU A 48 -9.05 5.10 6.62
N ALA A 49 -9.06 6.26 5.96
CA ALA A 49 -9.78 7.46 6.41
C ALA A 49 -11.20 7.57 5.80
N ALA A 50 -11.54 6.74 4.81
CA ALA A 50 -12.88 6.70 4.24
C ALA A 50 -13.85 5.92 5.15
N GLY A 51 -15.01 6.51 5.43
CA GLY A 51 -16.07 5.88 6.23
C GLY A 51 -16.54 4.56 5.61
N ALA A 52 -16.99 3.61 6.45
CA ALA A 52 -17.38 2.26 6.01
C ALA A 52 -18.42 2.27 4.87
N SER A 53 -19.35 3.23 4.88
CA SER A 53 -20.42 3.44 3.90
C SER A 53 -19.92 3.81 2.49
N GLU A 54 -18.75 4.45 2.39
CA GLU A 54 -18.15 4.88 1.12
C GLU A 54 -17.31 3.76 0.50
N ARG A 55 -16.70 2.91 1.34
CA ARG A 55 -15.87 1.78 0.89
C ARG A 55 -16.65 0.74 0.08
N PHE A 56 -17.94 0.52 0.37
CA PHE A 56 -18.76 -0.45 -0.38
C PHE A 56 -19.03 -0.01 -1.84
N ARG A 57 -18.98 1.29 -2.13
CA ARG A 57 -19.18 1.82 -3.50
C ARG A 57 -17.93 1.71 -4.37
N LEU A 58 -16.78 1.42 -3.77
CA LEU A 58 -15.51 1.29 -4.46
C LEU A 58 -15.41 -0.08 -5.14
N ARG A 59 -15.45 -0.05 -6.48
CA ARG A 59 -15.06 -1.22 -7.28
C ARG A 59 -13.56 -1.27 -7.37
N THR A 60 -12.95 -2.39 -7.00
CA THR A 60 -11.51 -2.58 -6.99
C THR A 60 -11.09 -3.78 -7.84
N GLU A 61 -9.83 -3.82 -8.24
CA GLU A 61 -9.20 -4.97 -8.87
C GLU A 61 -7.78 -5.18 -8.30
N ALA A 62 -7.30 -6.43 -8.32
CA ALA A 62 -5.94 -6.75 -7.87
C ALA A 62 -4.90 -6.04 -8.75
N ALA A 63 -3.88 -5.48 -8.10
CA ALA A 63 -2.82 -4.71 -8.76
C ALA A 63 -1.41 -5.31 -8.56
N GLY A 64 -1.33 -6.53 -8.04
CA GLY A 64 -0.08 -7.26 -7.79
C GLY A 64 0.36 -7.19 -6.33
N THR A 65 1.54 -7.74 -6.05
CA THR A 65 2.12 -7.81 -4.70
C THR A 65 3.47 -7.09 -4.68
N VAL A 66 3.67 -6.23 -3.69
CA VAL A 66 4.93 -5.55 -3.44
C VAL A 66 5.66 -6.30 -2.33
N HIS A 67 6.87 -6.77 -2.63
CA HIS A 67 7.73 -7.42 -1.65
C HIS A 67 8.72 -6.40 -1.08
N LEU A 68 8.78 -6.31 0.24
CA LEU A 68 9.55 -5.31 0.98
C LEU A 68 10.47 -6.02 1.97
N GLN A 69 11.70 -5.54 2.11
CA GLN A 69 12.56 -5.87 3.24
C GLN A 69 12.56 -4.69 4.21
N LEU A 70 12.10 -4.92 5.42
CA LEU A 70 11.93 -3.89 6.44
C LEU A 70 12.86 -4.16 7.63
N GLY A 71 13.82 -3.27 7.86
CA GLY A 71 14.61 -3.23 9.08
C GLY A 71 13.86 -2.47 10.17
N VAL A 72 13.45 -3.16 11.22
CA VAL A 72 12.81 -2.56 12.39
C VAL A 72 13.85 -2.40 13.50
N LEU A 73 14.08 -1.16 13.92
CA LEU A 73 14.92 -0.84 15.06
C LEU A 73 14.06 -0.23 16.16
N LEU A 74 14.16 -0.78 17.37
CA LEU A 74 13.43 -0.30 18.54
C LEU A 74 14.30 0.70 19.33
N ARG A 75 13.67 1.51 20.18
CA ARG A 75 14.34 2.44 21.10
C ARG A 75 15.41 1.74 21.98
N HIS A 76 16.38 2.52 22.46
CA HIS A 76 17.59 2.07 23.20
C HIS A 76 18.70 1.47 22.33
N PHE A 77 18.97 2.06 21.16
CA PHE A 77 20.02 1.67 20.21
C PHE A 77 21.38 1.36 20.87
N GLY A 78 21.80 2.18 21.85
CA GLY A 78 23.06 1.97 22.58
C GLY A 78 23.14 0.68 23.39
N ARG A 79 22.01 0.05 23.74
CA ARG A 79 21.99 -1.27 24.41
C ARG A 79 22.13 -2.44 23.42
N PHE A 80 21.90 -2.18 22.13
CA PHE A 80 21.92 -3.19 21.07
C PHE A 80 23.09 -3.02 20.09
N GLY A 81 24.09 -2.20 20.45
CA GLY A 81 25.35 -2.06 19.70
C GLY A 81 25.20 -1.40 18.33
N VAL A 82 24.13 -0.62 18.10
CA VAL A 82 23.96 0.15 16.88
C VAL A 82 24.63 1.51 17.07
N GLU A 83 25.89 1.61 16.67
CA GLU A 83 26.67 2.85 16.64
C GLU A 83 26.46 3.56 15.29
N CYS A 84 26.27 4.89 15.32
CA CYS A 84 26.09 5.74 14.14
C CYS A 84 27.44 6.09 13.50
#